data_AF-A0A5N5SK89-F1
#
_entry.id   AF-A0A5N5SK89-F1
#
_cell.length_a   1.000
_cell.length_b   1.000
_cell.length_c   1.000
_cell.angle_alpha   90.00
_cell.angle_beta   90.00
_cell.angle_gamma   90.00
#
_symmetry.space_group_name_H-M   'P 1'
#
loop_
_entity.id
_entity.type
_entity.pdbx_description
1 polymer ?
#
loop_
_entity_poly.entity_id
_entity_poly.type
_entity_poly.pdbx_seq_one_letter_code
_entity_poly.pdbx_strand_id
1 'polypeptide(L)'
;MAKALGYNGIGLYAPTIALSSFTNLSTLNSIFILGIICTLYSSFGGIKGVIWTDVFQFSIIIIGLTTVVGVGCAQNGGLIETLHIASEGGRLEMFNMSLSPFVRHTFLNTVVFGFFYQLRSYSSEQVNFQRICAVNSVKNARRVLKYNIYGKLFTYVLTFSSGLVAYSTYAGCDPMALGLIKKKDQILPFFVIDKLSFIPGLPGLFIAAVIGGALRLILRGKELPVPESLGIFSIYFDKDSISPNNKKYQSLT
;
A
#
# COMPACT_ATOMS: atom_id res chain seq x y z
N MET A 1 29.96 11.81 -5.83
CA MET A 1 29.90 10.68 -4.87
C MET A 1 29.42 11.11 -3.48
N ALA A 2 30.04 12.08 -2.79
CA ALA A 2 29.64 12.49 -1.43
C ALA A 2 28.16 12.92 -1.29
N LYS A 3 27.62 13.69 -2.24
CA LYS A 3 26.20 14.10 -2.25
C LYS A 3 25.22 12.91 -2.33
N ALA A 4 25.55 11.90 -3.14
CA ALA A 4 24.75 10.68 -3.25
C ALA A 4 24.85 9.81 -1.98
N LEU A 5 26.01 9.78 -1.32
CA LEU A 5 26.20 9.06 -0.06
C LEU A 5 25.38 9.68 1.09
N GLY A 6 25.42 11.01 1.21
CA GLY A 6 24.65 11.73 2.23
C GLY A 6 23.13 11.58 2.04
N TYR A 7 22.65 11.63 0.79
CA TYR A 7 21.23 11.45 0.47
C TYR A 7 20.72 10.03 0.77
N ASN A 8 21.47 9.01 0.36
CA ASN A 8 21.14 7.61 0.69
C ASN A 8 21.21 7.34 2.19
N GLY A 9 22.12 8.00 2.92
CA GLY A 9 22.20 7.94 4.38
C GLY A 9 20.97 8.52 5.09
N ILE A 10 20.43 9.65 4.61
CA ILE A 10 19.16 10.21 5.11
C ILE A 10 17.99 9.27 4.76
N GLY A 11 18.03 8.62 3.59
CA GLY A 11 17.06 7.61 3.19
C GLY A 11 17.00 6.41 4.15
N LEU A 12 18.16 6.00 4.70
CA LEU A 12 18.27 4.92 5.69
C LEU A 12 17.72 5.29 7.07
N TYR A 13 17.40 6.55 7.36
CA TYR A 13 16.86 6.92 8.66
C TYR A 13 15.40 6.46 8.87
N ALA A 14 14.57 6.59 7.84
CA ALA A 14 13.17 6.15 7.87
C ALA A 14 12.95 4.66 8.20
N PRO A 15 13.66 3.69 7.57
CA PRO A 15 13.52 2.28 7.97
C PRO A 15 13.99 2.01 9.37
N THR A 16 15.03 2.71 9.81
CA THR A 16 15.61 2.42 11.10
C THR A 16 14.67 2.84 12.22
N ILE A 17 13.96 3.96 12.05
CA ILE A 17 12.87 4.33 12.97
C ILE A 17 11.81 3.22 12.98
N ALA A 18 11.33 2.79 11.81
CA ALA A 18 10.33 1.73 11.73
C ALA A 18 10.81 0.44 12.42
N LEU A 19 12.03 -0.01 12.15
CA LEU A 19 12.62 -1.20 12.76
C LEU A 19 12.78 -1.05 14.29
N SER A 20 13.22 0.11 14.76
CA SER A 20 13.39 0.38 16.20
C SER A 20 12.05 0.34 16.96
N SER A 21 10.94 0.72 16.30
CA SER A 21 9.60 0.62 16.88
C SER A 21 9.14 -0.82 17.12
N PHE A 22 9.67 -1.80 16.40
CA PHE A 22 9.32 -3.22 16.56
C PHE A 22 10.33 -4.01 17.40
N THR A 23 11.58 -3.56 17.46
CA THR A 23 12.69 -4.37 18.02
C THR A 23 13.16 -3.92 19.40
N ASN A 24 12.59 -2.87 20.02
CA ASN A 24 13.06 -2.27 21.28
C ASN A 24 14.57 -1.92 21.29
N LEU A 25 15.21 -1.86 20.11
CA LEU A 25 16.63 -1.54 19.95
C LEU A 25 16.81 -0.02 19.87
N SER A 26 17.96 0.46 20.35
CA SER A 26 18.35 1.86 20.14
C SER A 26 18.47 2.16 18.64
N THR A 27 17.98 3.32 18.21
CA THR A 27 17.96 3.71 16.80
C THR A 27 19.35 3.57 16.16
N LEU A 28 20.40 3.96 16.89
CA LEU A 28 21.78 3.92 16.42
C LEU A 28 22.27 2.48 16.15
N ASN A 29 21.92 1.51 17.02
CA ASN A 29 22.23 0.10 16.79
C ASN A 29 21.48 -0.45 15.57
N SER A 30 20.21 -0.08 15.41
CA SER A 30 19.42 -0.46 14.24
C SER A 30 19.96 0.15 12.93
N ILE A 31 20.59 1.35 12.96
CA ILE A 31 21.24 1.95 11.78
C ILE A 31 22.41 1.07 11.36
N PHE A 32 23.29 0.71 12.31
CA PHE A 32 24.47 -0.10 12.01
C PHE A 32 24.10 -1.49 11.50
N ILE A 33 23.17 -2.18 12.16
CA ILE A 33 22.73 -3.51 11.75
C ILE A 33 22.13 -3.46 10.34
N LEU A 34 21.20 -2.53 10.09
CA LEU A 34 20.55 -2.43 8.78
C LEU A 34 21.55 -2.00 7.69
N GLY A 35 22.46 -1.08 7.99
CA GLY A 35 23.51 -0.63 7.07
C GLY A 35 24.46 -1.75 6.68
N ILE A 36 24.90 -2.58 7.64
CA ILE A 36 25.76 -3.74 7.40
C ILE A 36 25.03 -4.77 6.55
N ILE A 37 23.81 -5.16 6.94
CA ILE A 37 23.00 -6.13 6.17
C ILE A 37 22.78 -5.60 4.74
N CYS A 38 22.38 -4.33 4.60
CA CYS A 38 22.16 -3.70 3.30
C CYS A 38 23.41 -3.73 2.41
N THR A 39 24.55 -3.39 2.99
CA THR A 39 25.83 -3.35 2.27
C THR A 39 26.26 -4.74 1.86
N LEU A 40 26.20 -5.72 2.77
CA LEU A 40 26.59 -7.11 2.49
C LEU A 40 25.70 -7.71 1.40
N TYR A 41 24.37 -7.63 1.52
CA TYR A 41 23.50 -8.23 0.51
C TYR A 41 23.63 -7.52 -0.85
N SER A 42 23.83 -6.20 -0.87
CA SER A 42 24.00 -5.44 -2.12
C SER A 42 25.34 -5.74 -2.79
N SER A 43 26.40 -5.89 -1.99
CA SER A 43 27.74 -6.21 -2.47
C SER A 43 27.84 -7.62 -3.04
N PHE A 44 27.18 -8.61 -2.41
CA PHE A 44 27.19 -9.99 -2.91
C PHE A 44 26.19 -10.23 -4.05
N GLY A 45 25.04 -9.55 -4.03
CA GLY A 45 23.94 -9.84 -4.97
C GLY A 45 23.94 -8.98 -6.25
N GLY A 46 24.53 -7.78 -6.22
CA GLY A 46 24.40 -6.80 -7.30
C GLY A 46 22.93 -6.51 -7.66
N ILE A 47 22.69 -6.04 -8.89
CA ILE A 47 21.31 -5.74 -9.35
C ILE A 47 20.41 -6.98 -9.38
N LYS A 48 20.98 -8.18 -9.59
CA LYS A 48 20.23 -9.44 -9.62
C LYS A 48 19.69 -9.83 -8.24
N GLY A 49 20.48 -9.66 -7.18
CA GLY A 49 20.05 -9.91 -5.81
C GLY A 49 18.94 -8.95 -5.37
N VAL A 50 19.04 -7.67 -5.74
CA VAL A 50 17.99 -6.67 -5.47
C VAL A 50 16.67 -7.05 -6.18
N ILE A 51 16.74 -7.57 -7.41
CA ILE A 51 15.53 -8.01 -8.13
C ILE A 51 14.89 -9.22 -7.44
N TRP A 52 15.67 -10.20 -6.98
CA TRP A 52 15.12 -11.38 -6.29
C TRP A 52 14.45 -11.02 -4.96
N THR A 53 15.01 -10.07 -4.20
CA THR A 53 14.38 -9.61 -2.96
C THR A 53 13.14 -8.75 -3.22
N ASP A 54 13.04 -8.07 -4.36
CA ASP A 54 11.81 -7.44 -4.85
C ASP A 54 10.74 -8.48 -5.20
N VAL A 55 11.11 -9.56 -5.89
CA VAL A 55 10.19 -10.65 -6.24
C VAL A 55 9.64 -11.32 -4.98
N PHE A 56 10.50 -11.68 -4.02
CA PHE A 56 10.08 -12.32 -2.77
C PHE A 56 9.08 -11.44 -1.99
N GLN A 57 9.38 -10.15 -1.86
CA GLN A 57 8.51 -9.22 -1.15
C GLN A 57 7.17 -9.03 -1.87
N PHE A 58 7.18 -8.92 -3.20
CA PHE A 58 5.97 -8.83 -3.99
C PHE A 58 5.10 -10.08 -3.84
N SER A 59 5.69 -11.29 -3.87
CA SER A 59 4.97 -12.55 -3.67
C SER A 59 4.27 -12.61 -2.32
N ILE A 60 4.93 -12.21 -1.23
CA ILE A 60 4.31 -12.17 0.11
C ILE A 60 3.12 -11.22 0.14
N ILE A 61 3.24 -10.03 -0.46
CA ILE A 61 2.15 -9.05 -0.50
C ILE A 61 0.95 -9.62 -1.27
N ILE A 62 1.17 -10.26 -2.42
CA ILE A 62 0.11 -10.87 -3.22
C ILE A 62 -0.58 -12.01 -2.46
N ILE A 63 0.18 -12.88 -1.79
CA ILE A 63 -0.37 -13.95 -0.95
C ILE A 63 -1.23 -13.33 0.14
N GLY A 64 -0.70 -12.35 0.89
CA GLY A 64 -1.42 -11.71 1.98
C GLY A 64 -2.71 -11.02 1.53
N LEU A 65 -2.69 -10.27 0.43
CA LEU A 65 -3.90 -9.64 -0.12
C LEU A 65 -4.93 -10.69 -0.55
N THR A 66 -4.49 -11.77 -1.18
CA THR A 66 -5.37 -12.87 -1.59
C THR A 66 -5.99 -13.55 -0.36
N THR A 67 -5.22 -13.78 0.70
CA THR A 67 -5.74 -14.36 1.94
C THR A 67 -6.71 -13.42 2.65
N VAL A 68 -6.44 -12.10 2.67
CA VAL A 68 -7.38 -11.11 3.20
C VAL A 68 -8.72 -11.16 2.47
N VAL A 69 -8.68 -11.14 1.13
CA VAL A 69 -9.91 -11.23 0.33
C VAL A 69 -10.63 -12.55 0.60
N GLY A 70 -9.93 -13.68 0.57
CA GLY A 70 -10.54 -15.00 0.78
C GLY A 70 -11.18 -15.17 2.16
N VAL A 71 -10.43 -14.88 3.22
CA VAL A 71 -10.91 -15.04 4.60
C VAL A 71 -11.99 -14.02 4.94
N GLY A 72 -11.81 -12.77 4.56
CA GLY A 72 -12.82 -11.76 4.87
C GLY A 72 -14.10 -11.95 4.06
N CYS A 73 -14.04 -12.39 2.80
CA CYS A 73 -15.27 -12.77 2.07
C CYS A 73 -15.99 -13.94 2.75
N ALA A 74 -15.25 -14.95 3.25
CA ALA A 74 -15.86 -16.07 3.97
C ALA A 74 -16.52 -15.63 5.29
N GLN A 75 -15.92 -14.70 6.02
CA GLN A 75 -16.48 -14.15 7.27
C GLN A 75 -17.69 -13.26 7.05
N ASN A 76 -17.72 -12.51 5.95
CA ASN A 76 -18.80 -11.59 5.62
C ASN A 76 -20.02 -12.28 4.97
N GLY A 77 -20.08 -13.63 4.95
CA GLY A 77 -21.18 -14.37 4.33
C GLY A 77 -21.07 -14.55 2.81
N GLY A 78 -19.93 -14.20 2.21
CA GLY A 78 -19.62 -14.40 0.80
C GLY A 78 -19.22 -13.10 0.07
N LEU A 79 -18.79 -13.26 -1.18
CA LEU A 79 -18.43 -12.13 -2.06
C LEU A 79 -19.63 -11.23 -2.36
N ILE A 80 -20.81 -11.81 -2.57
CA ILE A 80 -22.04 -11.08 -2.92
C ILE A 80 -22.48 -10.21 -1.74
N GLU A 81 -22.49 -10.79 -0.53
CA GLU A 81 -22.86 -10.07 0.68
C GLU A 81 -21.87 -8.94 1.00
N THR A 82 -20.57 -9.19 0.81
CA THR A 82 -19.53 -8.16 0.95
C THR A 82 -19.79 -6.97 0.02
N LEU A 83 -20.16 -7.23 -1.24
CA LEU A 83 -20.49 -6.17 -2.20
C LEU A 83 -21.79 -5.47 -1.85
N HIS A 84 -22.78 -6.20 -1.32
CA HIS A 84 -24.05 -5.63 -0.87
C HIS A 84 -23.84 -4.64 0.28
N ILE A 85 -23.13 -5.05 1.34
CA ILE A 85 -22.78 -4.20 2.49
C ILE A 85 -21.97 -2.98 2.03
N ALA A 86 -21.02 -3.16 1.12
CA ALA A 86 -20.25 -2.04 0.57
C ALA A 86 -21.09 -1.08 -0.29
N SER A 87 -22.10 -1.60 -0.99
CA SER A 87 -23.06 -0.79 -1.75
C SER A 87 -23.92 0.05 -0.82
N GLU A 88 -24.49 -0.55 0.23
CA GLU A 88 -25.29 0.15 1.24
C GLU A 88 -24.47 1.21 1.98
N GLY A 89 -23.20 0.91 2.26
CA GLY A 89 -22.24 1.86 2.83
C GLY A 89 -21.81 2.99 1.87
N GLY A 90 -22.31 3.00 0.63
CA GLY A 90 -21.97 4.00 -0.39
C GLY A 90 -20.49 4.01 -0.75
N ARG A 91 -19.83 2.85 -0.70
CA ARG A 91 -18.38 2.69 -0.99
C ARG A 91 -18.09 2.24 -2.42
N LEU A 92 -19.12 1.87 -3.19
CA LEU A 92 -19.00 1.49 -4.61
C LEU A 92 -19.11 2.67 -5.58
N GLU A 93 -19.09 3.91 -5.12
CA GLU A 93 -19.15 5.10 -5.98
C GLU A 93 -17.83 5.33 -6.75
N MET A 94 -17.63 4.58 -7.85
CA MET A 94 -16.42 4.68 -8.67
C MET A 94 -16.43 5.84 -9.68
N PHE A 95 -17.60 6.38 -10.04
CA PHE A 95 -17.76 7.33 -11.13
C PHE A 95 -18.28 8.69 -10.68
N ASN A 96 -17.62 9.30 -9.69
CA ASN A 96 -17.89 10.70 -9.37
C ASN A 96 -17.23 11.62 -10.41
N MET A 97 -18.03 12.08 -11.38
CA MET A 97 -17.64 12.97 -12.49
C MET A 97 -17.70 14.46 -12.13
N SER A 98 -17.80 14.82 -10.84
CA SER A 98 -17.77 16.22 -10.45
C SER A 98 -16.46 16.90 -10.87
N LEU A 99 -16.56 18.09 -11.47
CA LEU A 99 -15.40 18.89 -11.89
C LEU A 99 -14.90 19.83 -10.77
N SER A 100 -15.41 19.67 -9.55
CA SER A 100 -15.04 20.54 -8.43
C SER A 100 -13.59 20.28 -8.00
N PRO A 101 -12.71 21.31 -7.99
CA PRO A 101 -11.32 21.17 -7.59
C PRO A 101 -11.14 20.95 -6.07
N PHE A 102 -12.21 21.12 -5.28
CA PHE A 102 -12.18 20.91 -3.82
C PHE A 102 -12.38 19.44 -3.42
N VAL A 103 -12.78 18.58 -4.36
CA VAL A 103 -12.96 17.15 -4.10
C VAL A 103 -11.63 16.44 -4.32
N ARG A 104 -11.12 15.81 -3.25
CA ARG A 104 -9.78 15.18 -3.23
C ARG A 104 -9.57 14.16 -4.35
N HIS A 105 -10.57 13.33 -4.62
CA HIS A 105 -10.52 12.27 -5.63
C HIS A 105 -11.81 12.27 -6.45
N THR A 106 -11.75 12.84 -7.65
CA THR A 106 -12.80 12.68 -8.68
C THR A 106 -12.31 11.72 -9.74
N PHE A 107 -13.22 11.13 -10.53
CA PHE A 107 -12.83 10.19 -11.57
C PHE A 107 -11.83 10.83 -12.55
N LEU A 108 -12.14 12.03 -13.03
CA LEU A 108 -11.27 12.76 -13.96
C LEU A 108 -9.93 13.15 -13.33
N ASN A 109 -9.93 13.71 -12.11
CA ASN A 109 -8.68 14.06 -11.43
C ASN A 109 -7.80 12.82 -11.21
N THR A 110 -8.39 11.71 -10.79
CA THR A 110 -7.67 10.46 -10.51
C THR A 110 -7.09 9.84 -11.78
N VAL A 111 -7.85 9.82 -12.89
CA VAL A 111 -7.37 9.27 -14.17
C VAL A 111 -6.25 10.14 -14.76
N VAL A 112 -6.42 11.46 -14.78
CA VAL A 112 -5.42 12.39 -15.31
C VAL A 112 -4.15 12.35 -14.46
N PHE A 113 -4.29 12.47 -13.14
CA PHE A 113 -3.14 12.39 -12.23
C PHE A 113 -2.44 11.03 -12.34
N GLY A 114 -3.20 9.93 -12.34
CA GLY A 114 -2.67 8.58 -12.47
C GLY A 114 -1.89 8.38 -13.78
N PHE A 115 -2.37 8.94 -14.89
CA PHE A 115 -1.64 8.90 -16.17
C PHE A 115 -0.29 9.60 -16.08
N PHE A 116 -0.24 10.85 -15.60
CA PHE A 116 1.01 11.60 -15.47
C PHE A 116 1.96 10.99 -14.44
N TYR A 117 1.42 10.46 -13.33
CA TYR A 117 2.19 9.79 -12.30
C TYR A 117 2.89 8.53 -12.85
N GLN A 118 2.16 7.69 -13.59
CA GLN A 118 2.76 6.50 -14.20
C GLN A 118 3.75 6.87 -15.31
N LEU A 119 3.46 7.92 -16.09
CA LEU A 119 4.38 8.42 -17.12
C LEU A 119 5.71 8.85 -16.51
N ARG A 120 5.67 9.64 -15.43
CA ARG A 120 6.87 10.03 -14.65
C ARG A 120 7.61 8.78 -14.13
N SER A 121 6.89 7.82 -13.57
CA SER A 121 7.49 6.60 -12.99
C SER A 121 8.29 5.78 -14.00
N TYR A 122 7.89 5.72 -15.26
CA TYR A 122 8.62 4.98 -16.29
C TYR A 122 9.63 5.83 -17.08
N SER A 123 9.43 7.15 -17.16
CA SER A 123 10.25 8.03 -18.00
C SER A 123 11.37 8.73 -17.23
N SER A 124 11.11 9.15 -15.99
CA SER A 124 12.02 10.01 -15.21
C SER A 124 12.61 9.29 -13.99
N GLU A 125 12.03 8.18 -13.55
CA GLU A 125 12.55 7.41 -12.42
C GLU A 125 13.77 6.59 -12.84
N GLN A 126 14.93 6.92 -12.29
CA GLN A 126 16.21 6.28 -12.62
C GLN A 126 16.16 4.75 -12.49
N VAL A 127 15.53 4.23 -11.43
CA VAL A 127 15.49 2.78 -11.16
C VAL A 127 14.69 2.02 -12.22
N ASN A 128 13.56 2.56 -12.65
CA ASN A 128 12.74 1.92 -13.69
C ASN A 128 13.41 2.02 -15.06
N PHE A 129 14.00 3.17 -15.36
CA PHE A 129 14.74 3.37 -16.61
C PHE A 129 15.92 2.39 -16.73
N GLN A 130 16.71 2.22 -15.68
CA GLN A 130 17.83 1.27 -15.63
C GLN A 130 17.38 -0.18 -15.85
N ARG A 131 16.25 -0.59 -15.26
CA ARG A 131 15.70 -1.94 -15.44
C ARG A 131 15.26 -2.21 -16.87
N ILE A 132 14.70 -1.20 -17.54
CA ILE A 132 14.28 -1.30 -18.94
C ILE A 132 15.51 -1.42 -19.86
N CYS A 133 16.55 -0.60 -19.63
CA CYS A 133 17.79 -0.62 -20.39
C CYS A 133 18.63 -1.89 -20.17
N ALA A 134 18.47 -2.58 -19.03
CA ALA A 134 19.16 -3.83 -18.74
C ALA A 134 18.65 -5.03 -19.57
N VAL A 135 17.56 -4.87 -20.34
CA VAL A 135 17.00 -5.92 -21.19
C VAL A 135 17.71 -5.94 -22.55
N ASN A 136 18.17 -7.12 -22.97
CA ASN A 136 18.98 -7.31 -24.19
C ASN A 136 18.30 -6.91 -25.52
N SER A 137 17.00 -6.63 -25.55
CA SER A 137 16.27 -6.30 -26.79
C SER A 137 15.05 -5.43 -26.53
N VAL A 138 14.81 -4.47 -27.43
CA VAL A 138 13.62 -3.59 -27.39
C VAL A 138 12.31 -4.39 -27.46
N LYS A 139 12.27 -5.50 -28.21
CA LYS A 139 11.08 -6.38 -28.27
C LYS A 139 10.79 -7.00 -26.91
N ASN A 140 11.83 -7.44 -26.20
CA ASN A 140 11.71 -8.01 -24.86
C ASN A 140 11.36 -6.93 -23.83
N ALA A 141 11.95 -5.73 -23.92
CA ALA A 141 11.61 -4.60 -23.07
C ALA A 141 10.12 -4.22 -23.17
N ARG A 142 9.56 -4.16 -24.39
CA ARG A 142 8.11 -3.94 -24.58
C ARG A 142 7.25 -5.02 -23.94
N ARG A 143 7.67 -6.28 -24.02
CA ARG A 143 6.96 -7.41 -23.39
C ARG A 143 6.99 -7.29 -21.86
N VAL A 144 8.14 -6.93 -21.29
CA VAL A 144 8.29 -6.67 -19.84
C VAL A 144 7.38 -5.53 -19.39
N LEU A 145 7.30 -4.43 -20.15
CA LEU A 145 6.38 -3.33 -19.84
C LEU A 145 4.91 -3.80 -19.84
N LYS A 146 4.50 -4.58 -20.85
CA LYS A 146 3.12 -5.13 -20.89
C LYS A 146 2.82 -5.99 -19.66
N TYR A 147 3.73 -6.89 -19.28
CA TYR A 147 3.55 -7.71 -18.08
C TYR A 147 3.50 -6.87 -16.80
N ASN A 148 4.28 -5.78 -16.72
CA ASN A 148 4.20 -4.85 -15.59
C ASN A 148 2.85 -4.15 -15.50
N ILE A 149 2.26 -3.76 -16.63
CA ILE A 149 0.93 -3.14 -16.67
C ILE A 149 -0.13 -4.14 -16.18
N TYR A 150 -0.14 -5.37 -16.70
CA TYR A 150 -1.08 -6.40 -16.24
C TYR A 150 -0.89 -6.75 -14.76
N GLY A 151 0.36 -6.86 -14.30
CA GLY A 151 0.67 -7.12 -12.89
C GLY A 151 0.18 -6.00 -11.98
N LYS A 152 0.42 -4.73 -12.34
CA LYS A 152 -0.09 -3.57 -11.60
C LYS A 152 -1.62 -3.56 -11.54
N LEU A 153 -2.28 -3.79 -12.68
CA LEU A 153 -3.75 -3.86 -12.74
C LEU A 153 -4.29 -4.95 -11.79
N PHE A 154 -3.68 -6.14 -11.82
CA PHE A 154 -4.04 -7.25 -10.94
C PHE A 154 -3.87 -6.87 -9.45
N THR A 155 -2.75 -6.26 -9.08
CA THR A 155 -2.51 -5.81 -7.70
C THR A 155 -3.52 -4.74 -7.27
N TYR A 156 -3.90 -3.80 -8.14
CA TYR A 156 -4.92 -2.78 -7.82
C TYR A 156 -6.28 -3.40 -7.55
N VAL A 157 -6.70 -4.38 -8.37
CA VAL A 157 -7.96 -5.10 -8.16
C VAL A 157 -7.95 -5.80 -6.80
N LEU A 158 -6.88 -6.54 -6.48
CA LEU A 158 -6.76 -7.19 -5.16
C LEU A 158 -6.81 -6.19 -4.01
N THR A 159 -6.09 -5.07 -4.13
CA THR A 159 -6.05 -4.01 -3.11
C THR A 159 -7.44 -3.42 -2.86
N PHE A 160 -8.17 -3.10 -3.93
CA PHE A 160 -9.52 -2.57 -3.86
C PHE A 160 -10.48 -3.58 -3.20
N SER A 161 -10.43 -4.84 -3.62
CA SER A 161 -11.21 -5.92 -3.03
C SER A 161 -10.89 -6.12 -1.54
N SER A 162 -9.60 -6.08 -1.14
CA SER A 162 -9.22 -6.13 0.26
C SER A 162 -9.80 -4.97 1.06
N GLY A 163 -9.92 -3.79 0.47
CA GLY A 163 -10.49 -2.61 1.13
C GLY A 163 -11.99 -2.73 1.37
N LEU A 164 -12.72 -3.21 0.36
CA LEU A 164 -14.15 -3.54 0.46
C LEU A 164 -14.41 -4.59 1.54
N VAL A 165 -13.62 -5.66 1.53
CA VAL A 165 -13.73 -6.76 2.48
C VAL A 165 -13.47 -6.27 3.89
N ALA A 166 -12.38 -5.52 4.12
CA ALA A 166 -12.07 -4.94 5.42
C ALA A 166 -13.18 -3.99 5.89
N TYR A 167 -13.75 -3.17 5.00
CA TYR A 167 -14.88 -2.30 5.32
C TYR A 167 -16.10 -3.11 5.75
N SER A 168 -16.51 -4.11 4.96
CA SER A 168 -17.67 -4.95 5.25
C SER A 168 -17.51 -5.74 6.55
N THR A 169 -16.31 -6.22 6.87
CA THR A 169 -16.04 -6.92 8.14
C THR A 169 -16.17 -6.01 9.36
N TYR A 170 -15.84 -4.72 9.23
CA TYR A 170 -15.87 -3.76 10.33
C TYR A 170 -17.06 -2.78 10.27
N ALA A 171 -18.01 -2.97 9.34
CA ALA A 171 -19.15 -2.08 9.15
C ALA A 171 -20.04 -1.95 10.41
N GLY A 172 -20.16 -3.03 11.21
CA GLY A 172 -20.90 -3.03 12.46
C GLY A 172 -20.09 -2.64 13.71
N CYS A 173 -18.77 -2.62 13.63
CA CYS A 173 -17.89 -2.37 14.77
C CYS A 173 -16.57 -1.74 14.28
N ASP A 174 -16.55 -0.41 14.21
CA ASP A 174 -15.42 0.32 13.64
C ASP A 174 -14.20 0.30 14.59
N PRO A 175 -13.07 -0.35 14.21
CA PRO A 175 -11.86 -0.38 15.02
C PRO A 175 -11.22 1.00 15.21
N MET A 176 -11.57 2.00 14.39
CA MET A 176 -11.16 3.38 14.57
C MET A 176 -11.92 4.06 15.70
N ALA A 177 -13.25 3.88 15.75
CA ALA A 177 -14.09 4.40 16.83
C ALA A 177 -13.74 3.77 18.19
N LEU A 178 -13.29 2.52 18.19
CA LEU A 178 -12.79 1.82 19.38
C LEU A 178 -11.39 2.26 19.83
N GLY A 179 -10.71 3.13 19.07
CA GLY A 179 -9.36 3.60 19.40
C GLY A 179 -8.25 2.54 19.24
N LEU A 180 -8.57 1.37 18.66
CA LEU A 180 -7.59 0.31 18.37
C LEU A 180 -6.64 0.73 17.25
N ILE A 181 -7.09 1.63 16.36
CA ILE A 181 -6.34 2.13 15.23
C ILE A 181 -6.33 3.66 15.22
N LYS A 182 -5.13 4.27 15.10
CA LYS A 182 -4.96 5.74 15.07
C LYS A 182 -5.06 6.34 13.67
N LYS A 183 -4.82 5.55 12.62
CA LYS A 183 -4.77 6.01 11.23
C LYS A 183 -5.45 5.03 10.29
N LYS A 184 -6.15 5.54 9.26
CA LYS A 184 -6.87 4.72 8.25
C LYS A 184 -5.97 3.70 7.55
N ASP A 185 -4.73 4.08 7.28
CA ASP A 185 -3.71 3.21 6.64
C ASP A 185 -3.39 1.94 7.44
N GLN A 186 -3.66 1.90 8.74
CA GLN A 186 -3.34 0.76 9.60
C GLN A 186 -4.44 -0.32 9.60
N ILE A 187 -5.56 -0.11 8.89
CA ILE A 187 -6.70 -1.04 8.89
C ILE A 187 -6.37 -2.41 8.31
N LEU A 188 -5.59 -2.45 7.23
CA LEU A 188 -5.22 -3.70 6.58
C LEU A 188 -4.20 -4.51 7.42
N PRO A 189 -3.12 -3.90 7.95
CA PRO A 189 -2.27 -4.55 8.95
C PRO A 189 -3.06 -5.06 10.16
N PHE A 190 -4.01 -4.27 10.67
CA PHE A 190 -4.85 -4.67 11.80
C PHE A 190 -5.73 -5.87 11.46
N PHE A 191 -6.39 -5.87 10.31
CA PHE A 191 -7.19 -7.00 9.83
C PHE A 191 -6.37 -8.29 9.78
N VAL A 192 -5.13 -8.21 9.30
CA VAL A 192 -4.24 -9.37 9.22
C VAL A 192 -3.82 -9.87 10.61
N ILE A 193 -3.65 -9.00 11.59
CA ILE A 193 -3.36 -9.44 12.97
C ILE A 193 -4.61 -10.04 13.61
N ASP A 194 -5.77 -9.40 13.44
CA ASP A 194 -7.04 -9.81 14.06
C ASP A 194 -7.56 -11.12 13.47
N LYS A 195 -7.77 -11.17 12.16
CA LYS A 195 -8.46 -12.27 11.47
C LYS A 195 -7.54 -13.36 10.94
N LEU A 196 -6.25 -13.09 10.75
CA LEU A 196 -5.28 -14.03 10.18
C LEU A 196 -4.27 -14.56 11.21
N SER A 197 -4.48 -14.27 12.51
CA SER A 197 -3.69 -14.80 13.62
C SER A 197 -3.68 -16.33 13.72
N PHE A 198 -4.69 -17.00 13.18
CA PHE A 198 -4.77 -18.47 13.15
C PHE A 198 -3.69 -19.12 12.28
N ILE A 199 -3.05 -18.37 11.36
CA ILE A 199 -1.92 -18.86 10.56
C ILE A 199 -0.63 -18.31 11.21
N PRO A 200 0.09 -19.13 12.01
CA PRO A 200 1.29 -18.65 12.67
C PRO A 200 2.34 -18.21 11.64
N GLY A 201 2.90 -17.02 11.84
CA GLY A 201 3.95 -16.43 10.99
C GLY A 201 3.46 -15.62 9.80
N LEU A 202 2.25 -15.85 9.28
CA LEU A 202 1.73 -15.09 8.13
C LEU A 202 1.53 -13.59 8.44
N PRO A 203 0.92 -13.18 9.58
CA PRO A 203 0.78 -11.77 9.90
C PRO A 203 2.11 -11.04 10.04
N GLY A 204 3.08 -11.67 10.72
CA GLY A 204 4.42 -11.10 10.89
C GLY A 204 5.14 -10.93 9.55
N LEU A 205 5.06 -11.94 8.68
CA LEU A 205 5.68 -11.89 7.35
C LEU A 205 5.03 -10.83 6.46
N PHE A 206 3.71 -10.69 6.51
CA PHE A 206 2.97 -9.67 5.77
C PHE A 206 3.35 -8.25 6.21
N ILE A 207 3.35 -7.99 7.52
CA ILE A 207 3.73 -6.69 8.07
C ILE A 207 5.18 -6.35 7.71
N ALA A 208 6.09 -7.32 7.83
CA ALA A 208 7.49 -7.16 7.43
C ALA A 208 7.62 -6.81 5.93
N ALA A 209 6.85 -7.46 5.06
CA ALA A 209 6.86 -7.19 3.63
C ALA A 209 6.28 -5.79 3.28
N VAL A 210 5.22 -5.37 3.95
CA VAL A 210 4.63 -4.03 3.77
C VAL A 210 5.61 -2.94 4.22
N ILE A 211 6.23 -3.11 5.39
CA ILE A 211 7.25 -2.18 5.89
C ILE A 211 8.46 -2.16 4.96
N GLY A 212 8.93 -3.32 4.50
CA GLY A 212 10.00 -3.42 3.51
C GLY A 212 9.67 -2.68 2.21
N GLY A 213 8.40 -2.71 1.78
CA GLY A 213 7.92 -1.99 0.59
C GLY A 213 7.84 -0.49 0.78
N ALA A 214 7.22 -0.04 1.88
CA ALA A 214 7.15 1.37 2.24
C ALA A 214 8.55 1.96 2.37
N LEU A 215 9.48 1.22 2.97
CA LEU A 215 10.88 1.58 3.01
C LEU A 215 11.48 1.76 1.61
N ARG A 216 11.38 0.73 0.75
CA ARG A 216 11.97 0.80 -0.59
C ARG A 216 11.41 1.97 -1.40
N LEU A 217 10.15 2.33 -1.21
CA LEU A 217 9.56 3.52 -1.82
C LEU A 217 10.25 4.81 -1.32
N ILE A 218 10.43 4.95 0.00
CA ILE A 218 11.10 6.11 0.60
C ILE A 218 12.55 6.23 0.12
N LEU A 219 13.26 5.11 -0.01
CA LEU A 219 14.63 5.08 -0.52
C LEU A 219 14.72 5.44 -2.01
N ARG A 220 13.69 5.08 -2.80
CA ARG A 220 13.68 5.32 -4.25
C ARG A 220 13.30 6.76 -4.61
N GLY A 221 12.45 7.44 -3.84
CA GLY A 221 11.98 8.77 -4.23
C GLY A 221 11.40 9.62 -3.10
N LYS A 222 12.23 10.39 -2.39
CA LYS A 222 11.68 11.56 -1.71
C LYS A 222 11.39 12.68 -2.70
N GLU A 223 10.17 12.64 -3.23
CA GLU A 223 9.21 13.75 -3.30
C GLU A 223 7.78 13.17 -3.48
N LEU A 224 7.13 12.89 -2.34
CA LEU A 224 5.69 12.69 -2.06
C LEU A 224 4.88 11.57 -2.80
N PRO A 225 3.85 11.00 -2.14
CA PRO A 225 3.81 10.55 -0.76
C PRO A 225 3.48 9.05 -0.69
N VAL A 226 3.61 8.46 0.49
CA VAL A 226 3.27 7.07 0.81
C VAL A 226 1.75 6.71 0.80
N PRO A 227 0.74 7.58 0.53
CA PRO A 227 -0.65 7.24 0.73
C PRO A 227 -1.35 6.79 -0.55
N GLU A 228 -0.70 6.24 -1.58
CA GLU A 228 -1.49 5.79 -2.76
C GLU A 228 -2.03 4.36 -2.60
N SER A 229 -1.18 3.37 -2.29
CA SER A 229 -1.70 2.02 -2.04
C SER A 229 -2.48 1.92 -0.73
N LEU A 230 -2.09 2.70 0.29
CA LEU A 230 -2.76 2.80 1.58
C LEU A 230 -3.91 3.82 1.58
N GLY A 231 -3.82 4.89 0.79
CA GLY A 231 -4.91 5.85 0.67
C GLY A 231 -6.06 5.38 -0.22
N ILE A 232 -5.85 4.40 -1.11
CA ILE A 232 -6.98 3.65 -1.70
C ILE A 232 -7.80 2.99 -0.58
N PHE A 233 -7.16 2.42 0.45
CA PHE A 233 -7.88 1.95 1.64
C PHE A 233 -8.48 3.11 2.45
N SER A 234 -7.78 4.25 2.56
CA SER A 234 -8.36 5.43 3.21
C SER A 234 -9.62 5.93 2.50
N ILE A 235 -9.74 5.84 1.17
CA ILE A 235 -10.97 6.20 0.42
C ILE A 235 -12.17 5.37 0.91
N TYR A 236 -11.93 4.11 1.29
CA TYR A 236 -12.96 3.22 1.86
C TYR A 236 -13.35 3.52 3.29
N PHE A 237 -12.56 4.29 4.04
CA PHE A 237 -12.83 4.62 5.44
C PHE A 237 -12.94 6.13 5.68
N ASP A 238 -12.78 6.97 4.65
CA ASP A 238 -12.89 8.42 4.72
C ASP A 238 -14.25 8.86 4.18
N LYS A 239 -15.17 9.24 5.06
CA LYS A 239 -16.36 10.00 4.68
C LYS A 239 -16.74 11.04 5.75
N ASP A 240 -15.75 11.78 6.24
CA ASP A 240 -16.00 12.98 7.08
C ASP A 240 -16.06 14.29 6.27
N SER A 241 -16.30 14.22 4.96
CA SER A 241 -16.55 15.42 4.14
C SER A 241 -17.83 15.37 3.30
N ILE A 242 -18.76 14.47 3.63
CA ILE A 242 -20.15 14.57 3.17
C ILE A 242 -21.08 14.34 4.37
N SER A 243 -21.13 15.32 5.26
CA SER A 243 -22.30 15.57 6.11
C SER A 243 -22.68 17.04 5.99
N PRO A 244 -23.76 17.34 5.25
CA PRO A 244 -24.60 18.47 5.56
C PRO A 244 -26.00 17.91 5.86
N ASN A 245 -26.22 17.41 7.07
CA ASN A 245 -27.43 17.67 7.85
C ASN A 245 -27.55 16.70 9.03
N ASN A 246 -27.00 17.13 10.16
CA ASN A 246 -27.60 16.79 11.44
C ASN A 246 -28.75 17.77 11.72
N LYS A 247 -29.94 17.48 11.18
CA LYS A 247 -31.23 18.05 11.61
C LYS A 247 -32.35 17.05 11.38
N LYS A 248 -32.36 15.96 12.15
CA LYS A 248 -33.61 15.17 12.31
C LYS A 248 -33.69 14.33 13.59
N TYR A 249 -33.22 14.87 14.73
CA TYR A 249 -33.63 14.38 16.06
C TYR A 249 -33.57 15.54 17.06
N GLN A 250 -34.52 16.47 16.96
CA GLN A 250 -34.80 17.47 18.02
C GLN A 250 -36.30 17.76 18.14
N SER A 251 -37.13 16.74 17.86
CA SER A 251 -38.54 16.76 18.18
C SER A 251 -38.94 15.35 18.59
N LEU A 252 -38.84 15.07 19.88
CA LEU A 252 -39.79 14.32 20.70
C LEU A 252 -39.15 14.11 22.08
N THR A 253 -39.82 14.71 23.09
CA THR A 253 -39.52 14.78 24.53
C THR A 253 -38.36 15.68 24.96
#